data_AF-A0A6G6KCZ8-F1
#
_entry.id   AF-A0A6G6KCZ8-F1
#
_cell.length_a   1.000
_cell.length_b   1.000
_cell.length_c   1.000
_cell.angle_alpha   90.00
_cell.angle_beta   90.00
_cell.angle_gamma   90.00
#
_symmetry.space_group_name_H-M   'P 1'
#
loop_
_entity.id
_entity.type
_entity.pdbx_description
1 polymer ?
#
loop_
_entity_poly.entity_id
_entity_poly.type
_entity_poly.pdbx_seq_one_letter_code
_entity_poly.pdbx_strand_id
1 'polypeptide(L)'
;MLRWFNSITSWIFLLAALLLPGVGMGQVLVYKFDTSDAKGINFHTFEGGYVVAPLLGGDATFLLTTKEDGRRYLEASGGGRLFTAVSGSGDKKAVISASTGLGTAEGAIVALGDINHTVKISNPTSTITARVAKSLHGTLVSADDESEAESEARDGSIGAAGTADVKITLDEKETNRVNDDNLTLAQAVEHLKLELEREGYRPVSGDDDDEEEVEATETEVENPTE
;
A
#
# COMPACT_ATOMS: atom_id res chain seq x y z
N MET A 1 -16.73 -49.60 -43.38
CA MET A 1 -15.55 -48.71 -43.34
C MET A 1 -15.95 -47.46 -42.57
N LEU A 2 -15.26 -47.22 -41.45
CA LEU A 2 -15.59 -46.27 -40.38
C LEU A 2 -15.75 -44.82 -40.85
N ARG A 3 -16.73 -44.11 -40.28
CA ARG A 3 -16.68 -42.65 -40.09
C ARG A 3 -17.00 -42.32 -38.63
N TRP A 4 -15.95 -42.38 -37.83
CA TRP A 4 -15.81 -41.73 -36.54
C TRP A 4 -14.85 -40.58 -36.80
N PHE A 5 -15.21 -39.32 -36.55
CA PHE A 5 -14.27 -38.26 -36.16
C PHE A 5 -15.01 -36.92 -35.94
N ASN A 6 -14.63 -36.26 -34.84
CA ASN A 6 -14.76 -34.84 -34.50
C ASN A 6 -15.92 -34.38 -33.61
N SER A 7 -15.89 -34.80 -32.34
CA SER A 7 -16.54 -34.09 -31.21
C SER A 7 -15.54 -33.35 -30.30
N ILE A 8 -14.26 -33.25 -30.67
CA ILE A 8 -13.19 -32.75 -29.78
C ILE A 8 -12.94 -31.23 -29.92
N THR A 9 -13.45 -30.58 -30.97
CA THR A 9 -13.18 -29.15 -31.21
C THR A 9 -14.10 -28.18 -30.44
N SER A 10 -15.15 -28.66 -29.77
CA SER A 10 -16.05 -27.80 -28.96
C SER A 10 -15.57 -27.51 -27.54
N TRP A 11 -14.57 -28.25 -27.02
CA TRP A 11 -14.11 -28.07 -25.64
C TRP A 11 -13.01 -27.00 -25.49
N ILE A 12 -12.30 -26.67 -26.58
CA ILE A 12 -11.21 -25.68 -26.54
C ILE A 12 -11.75 -24.24 -26.55
N PHE A 13 -12.94 -23.99 -27.10
CA PHE A 13 -13.54 -22.65 -27.09
C PHE A 13 -14.21 -22.27 -25.75
N LEU A 14 -14.51 -23.23 -24.87
CA LEU A 14 -15.11 -22.93 -23.56
C LEU A 14 -14.05 -22.60 -22.48
N LEU A 15 -12.80 -23.03 -22.66
CA LEU A 15 -11.73 -22.81 -21.67
C LEU A 15 -10.99 -21.47 -21.86
N ALA A 16 -11.06 -20.87 -23.05
CA ALA A 16 -10.44 -19.56 -23.32
C ALA A 16 -11.23 -18.36 -22.77
N ALA A 17 -12.52 -18.54 -22.42
CA ALA A 17 -13.34 -17.47 -21.84
C ALA A 17 -13.15 -17.30 -20.33
N LEU A 18 -12.41 -18.19 -19.65
CA LEU A 18 -12.21 -18.17 -18.20
C LEU A 18 -10.92 -17.46 -17.75
N LEU A 19 -10.12 -16.94 -18.70
CA LEU A 19 -8.85 -16.25 -18.45
C LEU A 19 -8.88 -14.78 -18.90
N LEU A 20 -10.05 -14.14 -18.94
CA LEU A 20 -10.10 -12.69 -18.91
C LEU A 20 -9.92 -12.28 -17.45
N PRO A 21 -8.74 -11.78 -17.01
CA PRO A 21 -8.70 -11.05 -15.76
C PRO A 21 -9.71 -9.92 -15.92
N GLY A 22 -10.79 -9.96 -15.13
CA GLY A 22 -11.69 -8.84 -14.99
C GLY A 22 -10.90 -7.71 -14.36
N VAL A 23 -10.19 -6.93 -15.18
CA VAL A 23 -9.60 -5.67 -14.75
C VAL A 23 -10.80 -4.83 -14.37
N GLY A 24 -11.10 -4.79 -13.07
CA GLY A 24 -12.20 -4.01 -12.55
C GLY A 24 -11.94 -2.56 -12.90
N MET A 25 -12.58 -2.07 -13.98
CA MET A 25 -12.72 -0.65 -14.27
C MET A 25 -13.68 -0.06 -13.22
N GLY A 26 -13.24 -0.07 -11.97
CA GLY A 26 -13.95 0.50 -10.83
C GLY A 26 -13.47 1.93 -10.62
N GLN A 27 -14.41 2.83 -10.32
CA GLN A 27 -14.05 4.14 -9.83
C GLN A 27 -13.26 3.99 -8.53
N VAL A 28 -12.28 4.87 -8.32
CA VAL A 28 -11.35 4.83 -7.20
C VAL A 28 -11.55 6.02 -6.28
N LEU A 29 -11.17 5.87 -5.03
CA LEU A 29 -11.08 6.92 -4.03
C LEU A 29 -9.61 7.07 -3.65
N VAL A 30 -9.14 8.31 -3.63
CA VAL A 30 -7.81 8.67 -3.14
C VAL A 30 -7.99 9.42 -1.82
N TYR A 31 -7.39 8.89 -0.77
CA TYR A 31 -7.31 9.56 0.53
C TYR A 31 -5.87 9.96 0.84
N LYS A 32 -5.67 11.13 1.43
CA LYS A 32 -4.42 11.48 2.12
C LYS A 32 -4.36 10.76 3.45
N PHE A 33 -3.20 10.18 3.73
CA PHE A 33 -2.85 9.58 5.00
C PHE A 33 -1.91 10.54 5.73
N ASP A 34 -2.19 10.81 7.01
CA ASP A 34 -1.35 11.61 7.88
C ASP A 34 -1.28 10.95 9.26
N THR A 35 -0.10 10.98 9.88
CA THR A 35 0.09 10.55 11.27
C THR A 35 0.36 11.75 12.17
N SER A 36 -0.07 11.66 13.42
CA SER A 36 0.26 12.63 14.47
C SER A 36 0.44 11.94 15.81
N ASP A 37 0.98 12.68 16.78
CA ASP A 37 1.02 12.26 18.18
C ASP A 37 1.69 10.90 18.41
N ALA A 38 2.71 10.58 17.60
CA ALA A 38 3.49 9.36 17.70
C ALA A 38 4.14 9.25 19.09
N LYS A 39 3.92 8.12 19.75
CA LYS A 39 4.40 7.80 21.10
C LYS A 39 4.92 6.38 21.12
N GLY A 40 6.11 6.17 21.66
CA GLY A 40 6.69 4.84 21.73
C GLY A 40 8.15 4.86 22.16
N ILE A 41 8.75 3.68 22.14
CA ILE A 41 10.17 3.43 22.34
C ILE A 41 10.73 2.98 20.99
N ASN A 42 11.77 3.66 20.50
CA ASN A 42 12.41 3.43 19.20
C ASN A 42 11.39 3.35 18.04
N PHE A 43 10.30 4.11 18.18
CA PHE A 43 9.15 4.02 17.28
C PHE A 43 9.18 5.14 16.26
N HIS A 44 9.43 4.75 15.01
CA HIS A 44 9.46 5.63 13.85
C HIS A 44 8.29 5.30 12.94
N THR A 45 7.48 6.30 12.60
CA THR A 45 6.27 6.11 11.81
C THR A 45 6.35 6.88 10.50
N PHE A 46 5.63 6.40 9.49
CA PHE A 46 5.43 7.17 8.27
C PHE A 46 4.65 8.45 8.59
N GLU A 47 5.14 9.58 8.10
CA GLU A 47 4.58 10.91 8.37
C GLU A 47 3.26 11.15 7.62
N GLY A 48 3.13 10.54 6.43
CA GLY A 48 1.94 10.71 5.61
C GLY A 48 1.94 9.84 4.36
N GLY A 49 1.12 10.19 3.38
CA GLY A 49 1.05 9.49 2.10
C GLY A 49 -0.36 9.40 1.56
N TYR A 50 -0.68 8.30 0.88
CA TYR A 50 -1.98 8.07 0.26
C TYR A 50 -2.54 6.68 0.54
N VAL A 51 -3.86 6.58 0.58
CA VAL A 51 -4.61 5.32 0.53
C VAL A 51 -5.49 5.34 -0.70
N VAL A 52 -5.33 4.36 -1.58
CA VAL A 52 -6.12 4.21 -2.80
C VAL A 52 -7.02 2.99 -2.66
N ALA A 53 -8.33 3.17 -2.83
CA ALA A 53 -9.31 2.09 -2.66
C ALA A 53 -10.44 2.17 -3.70
N PRO A 54 -11.12 1.06 -4.03
CA PRO A 54 -12.31 1.09 -4.87
C PRO A 54 -13.45 1.89 -4.21
N LEU A 55 -14.24 2.60 -5.02
CA LEU A 55 -15.39 3.41 -4.57
C LEU A 55 -16.39 2.63 -3.73
N LEU A 56 -16.59 1.35 -4.07
CA LEU A 56 -17.55 0.47 -3.40
C LEU A 56 -16.95 -0.28 -2.19
N GLY A 57 -15.71 0.04 -1.82
CA GLY A 57 -14.92 -0.73 -0.86
C GLY A 57 -14.28 -1.96 -1.48
N GLY A 58 -13.34 -2.56 -0.74
CA GLY A 58 -12.45 -3.61 -1.22
C GLY A 58 -11.02 -3.37 -0.76
N ASP A 59 -10.11 -4.12 -1.35
CA ASP A 59 -8.68 -4.04 -1.03
C ASP A 59 -8.15 -2.65 -1.38
N ALA A 60 -7.31 -2.12 -0.49
CA ALA A 60 -6.73 -0.80 -0.58
C ALA A 60 -5.20 -0.90 -0.65
N THR A 61 -4.60 -0.05 -1.47
CA THR A 61 -3.15 0.12 -1.55
C THR A 61 -2.75 1.34 -0.73
N PHE A 62 -1.74 1.17 0.11
CA PHE A 62 -1.13 2.27 0.86
C PHE A 62 0.16 2.69 0.16
N LEU A 63 0.33 4.00 0.00
CA LEU A 63 1.59 4.64 -0.37
C LEU A 63 2.03 5.47 0.82
N LEU A 64 2.92 4.94 1.65
CA LEU A 64 3.36 5.58 2.89
C LEU A 64 4.66 6.34 2.65
N THR A 65 4.82 7.50 3.28
CA THR A 65 5.95 8.41 3.04
C THR A 65 6.64 8.78 4.35
N THR A 66 7.96 8.90 4.32
CA THR A 66 8.79 9.36 5.43
C THR A 66 9.82 10.37 4.93
N LYS A 67 10.27 11.28 5.81
CA LYS A 67 11.39 12.21 5.54
C LYS A 67 12.59 11.98 6.46
N GLU A 68 12.50 11.02 7.39
CA GLU A 68 13.50 10.79 8.43
C GLU A 68 14.89 10.50 7.85
N ASP A 69 14.99 9.55 6.91
CA ASP A 69 16.22 9.23 6.17
C ASP A 69 16.15 9.72 4.72
N GLY A 70 15.68 10.95 4.58
CA GLY A 70 15.34 11.56 3.30
C GLY A 70 13.93 11.21 2.84
N ARG A 71 13.53 11.82 1.72
CA ARG A 71 12.17 11.64 1.17
C ARG A 71 12.06 10.24 0.58
N ARG A 72 11.42 9.32 1.30
CA ARG A 72 11.20 7.94 0.88
C ARG A 72 9.71 7.59 0.86
N TYR A 73 9.30 6.69 -0.02
CA TYR A 73 7.96 6.12 -0.02
C TYR A 73 7.97 4.59 -0.13
N LEU A 74 6.99 3.96 0.52
CA LEU A 74 6.74 2.52 0.50
C LEU A 74 5.35 2.25 -0.08
N GLU A 75 5.27 1.28 -1.00
CA GLU A 75 3.99 0.77 -1.51
C GLU A 75 3.62 -0.54 -0.80
N ALA A 76 2.44 -0.58 -0.19
CA ALA A 76 1.83 -1.79 0.33
C ALA A 76 0.55 -2.10 -0.47
N SER A 77 0.72 -2.83 -1.59
CA SER A 77 -0.38 -3.26 -2.46
C SER A 77 -1.25 -4.28 -1.76
N GLY A 78 -2.56 -4.01 -1.67
CA GLY A 78 -3.47 -4.83 -0.86
C GLY A 78 -3.15 -4.81 0.64
N GLY A 79 -2.39 -3.81 1.12
CA GLY A 79 -1.97 -3.69 2.52
C GLY A 79 -3.10 -3.39 3.50
N GLY A 80 -4.31 -3.13 3.00
CA GLY A 80 -5.50 -3.03 3.86
C GLY A 80 -6.79 -3.05 3.05
N ARG A 81 -7.87 -2.59 3.68
CA ARG A 81 -9.23 -2.65 3.11
C ARG A 81 -10.07 -1.44 3.51
N LEU A 82 -10.88 -0.96 2.57
CA LEU A 82 -11.98 -0.03 2.81
C LEU A 82 -13.31 -0.79 2.84
N PHE A 83 -14.13 -0.59 3.86
CA PHE A 83 -15.47 -1.17 3.94
C PHE A 83 -16.44 -0.28 4.74
N THR A 84 -17.72 -0.63 4.72
CA THR A 84 -18.76 0.03 5.53
C THR A 84 -19.16 -0.86 6.70
N ALA A 85 -18.98 -0.38 7.93
CA ALA A 85 -19.52 -1.00 9.13
C ALA A 85 -20.93 -0.47 9.42
N VAL A 86 -21.83 -1.34 9.88
CA VAL A 86 -23.21 -0.99 10.26
C VAL A 86 -23.48 -1.45 11.68
N SER A 87 -23.91 -0.54 12.55
CA SER A 87 -24.26 -0.86 13.94
C SER A 87 -25.65 -1.52 14.04
N GLY A 88 -25.97 -2.08 15.20
CA GLY A 88 -27.31 -2.60 15.49
C GLY A 88 -28.42 -1.54 15.48
N SER A 89 -28.07 -0.27 15.69
CA SER A 89 -28.98 0.90 15.55
C SER A 89 -29.14 1.36 14.09
N GLY A 90 -28.36 0.82 13.15
CA GLY A 90 -28.37 1.20 11.74
C GLY A 90 -27.38 2.32 11.38
N ASP A 91 -26.54 2.76 12.32
CA ASP A 91 -25.49 3.75 12.05
C ASP A 91 -24.43 3.15 11.13
N LYS A 92 -24.02 3.92 10.11
CA LYS A 92 -23.04 3.48 9.12
C LYS A 92 -21.76 4.29 9.24
N LYS A 93 -20.61 3.60 9.28
CA LYS A 93 -19.28 4.20 9.26
C LYS A 93 -18.48 3.64 8.10
N ALA A 94 -17.70 4.47 7.44
CA ALA A 94 -16.60 3.98 6.62
C ALA A 94 -15.46 3.53 7.53
N VAL A 95 -14.80 2.44 7.18
CA VAL A 95 -13.67 1.88 7.93
C VAL A 95 -12.54 1.58 6.98
N ILE A 96 -11.35 2.07 7.30
CA ILE A 96 -10.10 1.63 6.71
C ILE A 96 -9.35 0.82 7.76
N SER A 97 -8.99 -0.41 7.41
CA SER A 97 -8.21 -1.30 8.27
C SER A 97 -7.02 -1.88 7.52
N ALA A 98 -5.87 -1.94 8.17
CA ALA A 98 -4.67 -2.59 7.67
C ALA A 98 -3.99 -3.35 8.81
N SER A 99 -3.30 -4.44 8.47
CA SER A 99 -2.47 -5.18 9.42
C SER A 99 -1.28 -5.79 8.69
N THR A 100 -0.12 -5.74 9.33
CA THR A 100 1.11 -6.42 8.92
C THR A 100 1.63 -7.28 10.06
N GLY A 101 2.37 -8.32 9.72
CA GLY A 101 2.90 -9.31 10.65
C GLY A 101 3.91 -10.22 9.94
N LEU A 102 4.93 -9.61 9.35
CA LEU A 102 6.01 -10.32 8.66
C LEU A 102 7.25 -10.32 9.56
N GLY A 103 7.70 -11.49 9.97
CA GLY A 103 8.84 -11.63 10.88
C GLY A 103 8.47 -11.27 12.33
N THR A 104 9.34 -10.48 12.97
CA THR A 104 9.18 -9.99 14.35
C THR A 104 8.38 -8.69 14.44
N ALA A 105 8.16 -8.03 13.30
CA ALA A 105 7.44 -6.78 13.19
C ALA A 105 5.93 -7.01 12.96
N GLU A 106 5.12 -6.49 13.88
CA GLU A 106 3.67 -6.45 13.81
C GLU A 106 3.16 -5.01 13.75
N GLY A 107 2.06 -4.80 13.04
CA GLY A 107 1.41 -3.50 12.96
C GLY A 107 -0.05 -3.61 12.59
N ALA A 108 -0.86 -2.70 13.11
CA ALA A 108 -2.27 -2.59 12.79
C ALA A 108 -2.71 -1.12 12.72
N ILE A 109 -3.59 -0.83 11.77
CA ILE A 109 -4.25 0.46 11.63
C ILE A 109 -5.75 0.23 11.55
N VAL A 110 -6.51 1.00 12.32
CA VAL A 110 -7.97 1.06 12.17
C VAL A 110 -8.41 2.51 12.26
N ALA A 111 -9.05 3.00 11.20
CA ALA A 111 -9.62 4.35 11.13
C ALA A 111 -11.09 4.30 10.70
N LEU A 112 -11.94 5.07 11.38
CA LEU A 112 -13.38 5.13 11.13
C LEU A 112 -13.85 6.55 10.84
N GLY A 113 -14.89 6.69 10.02
CA GLY A 113 -15.43 7.99 9.66
C GLY A 113 -16.92 8.04 9.32
N ASP A 114 -17.49 9.22 9.54
CA ASP A 114 -18.72 9.78 8.97
C ASP A 114 -18.93 9.51 7.48
N ILE A 115 -19.88 8.67 7.04
CA ILE A 115 -20.32 8.65 5.63
C ILE A 115 -21.19 9.90 5.35
N ASN A 116 -20.58 11.08 5.37
CA ASN A 116 -21.24 12.39 5.39
C ASN A 116 -20.92 13.26 4.16
N HIS A 117 -20.18 12.74 3.19
CA HIS A 117 -19.76 13.48 2.02
C HIS A 117 -20.20 12.78 0.73
N THR A 118 -20.49 13.57 -0.31
CA THR A 118 -20.97 13.08 -1.60
C THR A 118 -19.92 13.38 -2.66
N VAL A 119 -19.39 12.32 -3.27
CA VAL A 119 -18.49 12.44 -4.41
C VAL A 119 -19.29 12.16 -5.67
N LYS A 120 -19.12 13.04 -6.67
CA LYS A 120 -19.70 12.90 -7.99
C LYS A 120 -18.57 12.61 -8.97
N ILE A 121 -18.55 11.38 -9.48
CA ILE A 121 -17.56 10.91 -10.43
C ILE A 121 -18.21 10.90 -11.81
N SER A 122 -17.62 11.61 -12.77
CA SER A 122 -18.18 11.73 -14.11
C SER A 122 -17.16 11.25 -15.13
N ASN A 123 -17.43 10.13 -15.76
CA ASN A 123 -16.65 9.68 -16.92
C ASN A 123 -17.48 9.89 -18.21
N PRO A 124 -16.87 9.76 -19.40
CA PRO A 124 -17.59 9.98 -20.66
C PRO A 124 -18.81 9.07 -20.86
N THR A 125 -18.91 7.96 -20.14
CA THR A 125 -19.97 6.94 -20.29
C THR A 125 -21.04 7.00 -19.21
N SER A 126 -20.77 7.59 -18.06
CA SER A 126 -21.65 7.58 -16.89
C SER A 126 -21.30 8.65 -15.85
N THR A 127 -22.27 9.05 -15.06
CA THR A 127 -22.03 9.82 -13.84
C THR A 127 -22.49 8.99 -12.65
N ILE A 128 -21.59 8.75 -11.72
CA ILE A 128 -21.84 8.01 -10.48
C ILE A 128 -21.79 8.99 -9.33
N THR A 129 -22.79 8.93 -8.44
CA THR A 129 -22.82 9.69 -7.20
C THR A 129 -22.79 8.71 -6.03
N ALA A 130 -21.81 8.85 -5.15
CA ALA A 130 -21.64 7.97 -3.99
C ALA A 130 -21.46 8.78 -2.71
N ARG A 131 -21.93 8.22 -1.59
CA ARG A 131 -21.65 8.77 -0.27
C ARG A 131 -20.44 8.05 0.32
N VAL A 132 -19.46 8.83 0.75
CA VAL A 132 -18.18 8.37 1.31
C VAL A 132 -17.87 9.14 2.59
N ALA A 133 -16.83 8.73 3.30
CA ALA A 133 -16.30 9.52 4.40
C ALA A 133 -15.34 10.59 3.88
N LYS A 134 -15.50 11.83 4.35
CA LYS A 134 -14.54 12.91 4.06
C LYS A 134 -13.28 12.80 4.91
N SER A 135 -13.43 12.31 6.13
CA SER A 135 -12.34 12.14 7.10
C SER A 135 -12.60 10.88 7.90
N LEU A 136 -11.56 10.08 8.08
CA LEU A 136 -11.52 8.95 9.00
C LEU A 136 -10.44 9.21 10.03
N HIS A 137 -10.72 8.86 11.28
CA HIS A 137 -9.79 8.99 12.39
C HIS A 137 -9.57 7.64 13.02
N GLY A 138 -8.33 7.37 13.40
CA GLY A 138 -7.91 6.07 13.84
C GLY A 138 -6.64 6.07 14.65
N THR A 139 -6.18 4.88 14.93
CA THR A 139 -4.91 4.64 15.62
C THR A 139 -4.12 3.61 14.83
N LEU A 140 -2.82 3.89 14.71
CA LEU A 140 -1.80 2.94 14.28
C LEU A 140 -1.11 2.41 15.54
N VAL A 141 -0.90 1.10 15.58
CA VAL A 141 -0.12 0.42 16.61
C VAL A 141 0.92 -0.42 15.89
N SER A 142 2.16 -0.41 16.37
CA SER A 142 3.21 -1.27 15.86
C SER A 142 4.16 -1.71 16.97
N ALA A 143 4.69 -2.91 16.83
CA ALA A 143 5.72 -3.47 17.68
C ALA A 143 6.68 -4.31 16.82
N ASP A 144 7.96 -4.29 17.14
CA ASP A 144 8.99 -5.13 16.53
C ASP A 144 9.88 -5.67 17.63
N ASP A 145 9.90 -7.00 17.77
CA ASP A 145 10.71 -7.71 18.76
C ASP A 145 12.05 -8.13 18.15
N GLU A 146 13.05 -7.28 18.29
CA GLU A 146 14.42 -7.56 17.83
C GLU A 146 15.28 -8.22 18.92
N SER A 147 14.69 -8.84 19.94
CA SER A 147 15.45 -9.43 21.06
C SER A 147 16.41 -10.55 20.65
N GLU A 148 16.18 -11.17 19.49
CA GLU A 148 17.05 -12.20 18.91
C GLU A 148 17.94 -11.65 17.77
N ALA A 149 17.96 -10.33 17.53
CA ALA A 149 18.78 -9.74 16.48
C ALA A 149 20.28 -9.93 16.77
N GLU A 150 21.05 -10.26 15.72
CA GLU A 150 22.50 -10.49 15.83
C GLU A 150 23.29 -9.21 16.16
N SER A 151 22.68 -8.04 15.96
CA SER A 151 23.25 -6.72 16.23
C SER A 151 22.17 -5.72 16.63
N GLU A 152 22.53 -4.77 17.48
CA GLU A 152 21.70 -3.60 17.80
C GLU A 152 21.54 -2.67 16.58
N ALA A 153 20.50 -1.85 16.59
CA ALA A 153 20.36 -0.76 15.64
C ALA A 153 21.53 0.24 15.77
N ARG A 154 21.70 1.12 14.78
CA ARG A 154 22.80 2.10 14.72
C ARG A 154 22.88 3.03 15.94
N ASP A 155 21.77 3.23 16.64
CA ASP A 155 21.65 4.04 17.86
C ASP A 155 21.77 3.22 19.15
N GLY A 156 22.03 1.91 19.06
CA GLY A 156 22.11 0.97 20.18
C GLY A 156 20.75 0.48 20.69
N SER A 157 19.67 0.74 19.94
CA SER A 157 18.35 0.24 20.31
C SER A 157 18.14 -1.22 19.92
N ILE A 158 17.28 -1.90 20.68
CA ILE A 158 16.77 -3.25 20.40
C ILE A 158 15.26 -3.18 20.49
N GLY A 159 14.60 -3.42 19.37
CA GLY A 159 13.15 -3.48 19.26
C GLY A 159 12.48 -2.12 19.32
N ALA A 160 11.25 -2.09 18.82
CA ALA A 160 10.43 -0.89 18.72
C ALA A 160 9.00 -1.18 19.18
N ALA A 161 8.35 -0.22 19.82
CA ALA A 161 6.92 -0.32 20.10
C ALA A 161 6.30 1.07 20.24
N GLY A 162 5.16 1.29 19.60
CA GLY A 162 4.48 2.56 19.70
C GLY A 162 3.11 2.62 19.07
N THR A 163 2.51 3.79 19.24
CA THR A 163 1.22 4.13 18.65
C THR A 163 1.29 5.52 18.03
N ALA A 164 0.48 5.77 17.01
CA ALA A 164 0.27 7.08 16.43
C ALA A 164 -1.21 7.29 16.14
N ASP A 165 -1.65 8.54 16.26
CA ASP A 165 -2.97 8.94 15.77
C ASP A 165 -2.91 9.03 14.25
N VAL A 166 -3.95 8.49 13.59
CA VAL A 166 -4.04 8.45 12.13
C VAL A 166 -5.23 9.29 11.68
N LYS A 167 -4.99 10.14 10.69
CA LYS A 167 -6.04 10.86 9.98
C LYS A 167 -5.99 10.52 8.50
N ILE A 168 -7.12 10.05 7.97
CA ILE A 168 -7.25 9.71 6.56
C ILE A 168 -8.32 10.61 5.95
N THR A 169 -7.92 11.55 5.09
CA THR A 169 -8.81 12.59 4.54
C THR A 169 -8.99 12.38 3.05
N LEU A 170 -10.23 12.46 2.55
CA LEU A 170 -10.50 12.33 1.12
C LEU A 170 -9.76 13.44 0.35
N ASP A 171 -8.93 13.05 -0.62
CA ASP A 171 -8.38 13.99 -1.59
C ASP A 171 -9.34 14.06 -2.78
N GLU A 172 -10.27 15.00 -2.72
CA GLU A 172 -11.25 15.23 -3.78
C GLU A 172 -10.57 15.60 -5.12
N LYS A 173 -9.43 16.31 -5.07
CA LYS A 173 -8.74 16.73 -6.28
C LYS A 173 -8.11 15.53 -6.98
N GLU A 174 -7.38 14.70 -6.25
CA GLU A 174 -6.77 13.51 -6.84
C GLU A 174 -7.80 12.46 -7.18
N THR A 175 -8.83 12.26 -6.34
CA THR A 175 -9.97 11.38 -6.66
C THR A 175 -10.61 11.80 -7.98
N ASN A 176 -10.92 13.08 -8.18
CA ASN A 176 -11.54 13.51 -9.44
C ASN A 176 -10.56 13.33 -10.61
N ARG A 177 -9.29 13.74 -10.46
CA ARG A 177 -8.28 13.60 -11.51
C ARG A 177 -8.14 12.17 -12.02
N VAL A 178 -7.93 11.20 -11.12
CA VAL A 178 -7.70 9.81 -11.54
C VAL A 178 -8.95 9.17 -12.16
N ASN A 179 -10.16 9.57 -11.73
CA ASN A 179 -11.39 9.05 -12.31
C ASN A 179 -11.77 9.75 -13.62
N ASP A 180 -11.47 11.04 -13.77
CA ASP A 180 -11.66 11.80 -15.02
C ASP A 180 -10.77 11.22 -16.14
N ASP A 181 -9.55 10.81 -15.78
CA ASP A 181 -8.60 10.09 -16.65
C ASP A 181 -8.94 8.59 -16.81
N ASN A 182 -10.01 8.13 -16.15
CA ASN A 182 -10.50 6.74 -16.16
C ASN A 182 -9.40 5.72 -15.81
N LEU A 183 -8.57 6.06 -14.82
CA LEU A 183 -7.49 5.21 -14.33
C LEU A 183 -8.04 4.06 -13.49
N THR A 184 -7.49 2.87 -13.70
CA THR A 184 -7.68 1.73 -12.78
C THR A 184 -6.98 1.98 -11.45
N LEU A 185 -7.29 1.18 -10.42
CA LEU A 185 -6.61 1.26 -9.12
C LEU A 185 -5.08 1.20 -9.26
N ALA A 186 -4.54 0.25 -10.04
CA ALA A 186 -3.10 0.13 -10.27
C ALA A 186 -2.53 1.38 -10.97
N GLN A 187 -3.23 1.91 -11.98
CA GLN A 187 -2.78 3.13 -12.67
C GLN A 187 -2.86 4.37 -11.78
N ALA A 188 -3.85 4.46 -10.89
CA ALA A 188 -3.96 5.55 -9.93
C ALA A 188 -2.82 5.50 -8.90
N VAL A 189 -2.43 4.30 -8.45
CA VAL A 189 -1.25 4.11 -7.59
C VAL A 189 0.03 4.55 -8.31
N GLU A 190 0.26 4.11 -9.55
CA GLU A 190 1.41 4.54 -10.35
C GLU A 190 1.42 6.04 -10.61
N HIS A 191 0.25 6.64 -10.85
CA HIS A 191 0.11 8.09 -10.99
C HIS A 191 0.60 8.83 -9.74
N LEU A 192 0.18 8.39 -8.55
CA LEU A 192 0.58 9.00 -7.28
C LEU A 192 2.07 8.76 -6.97
N LYS A 193 2.64 7.61 -7.34
CA LYS A 193 4.08 7.36 -7.24
C LYS A 193 4.89 8.36 -8.05
N LEU A 194 4.49 8.61 -9.30
CA LEU A 194 5.12 9.62 -10.15
C LEU A 194 4.97 11.05 -9.59
N GLU A 195 3.86 11.37 -8.92
CA GLU A 195 3.70 12.66 -8.23
C GLU A 195 4.65 12.76 -7.03
N LEU A 196 4.75 11.72 -6.20
CA LEU A 196 5.70 11.66 -5.08
C LEU A 196 7.15 11.78 -5.56
N GLU A 197 7.52 11.10 -6.65
CA GLU A 197 8.86 11.22 -7.25
C GLU A 197 9.16 12.64 -7.74
N ARG A 198 8.18 13.32 -8.33
CA ARG A 198 8.31 14.74 -8.71
C ARG A 198 8.48 15.65 -7.51
N GLU A 199 7.92 15.29 -6.37
CA GLU A 199 8.14 15.97 -5.08
C GLU A 199 9.49 15.59 -4.43
N GLY A 200 10.28 14.74 -5.09
CA GLY A 200 11.61 14.34 -4.65
C GLY A 200 11.62 13.13 -3.71
N TYR A 201 10.51 12.43 -3.55
CA TYR A 201 10.50 11.13 -2.88
C TYR A 201 11.13 10.05 -3.76
N ARG A 202 11.70 9.03 -3.13
CA ARG A 202 12.25 7.85 -3.80
C ARG A 202 11.64 6.59 -3.19
N PRO A 203 11.50 5.49 -3.94
CA PRO A 203 11.07 4.24 -3.34
C PRO A 203 12.05 3.81 -2.23
N VAL A 204 11.52 3.18 -1.19
CA VAL A 204 12.33 2.37 -0.27
C VAL A 204 12.83 1.17 -1.08
N SER A 205 14.13 1.14 -1.35
CA SER A 205 14.77 -0.02 -2.00
C SER A 205 14.68 -1.19 -1.03
N GLY A 206 14.21 -2.35 -1.51
CA GLY A 206 14.29 -3.61 -0.75
C GLY A 206 15.65 -4.30 -0.87
N ASP A 207 16.58 -3.73 -1.64
CA ASP A 207 17.87 -4.31 -2.00
C ASP A 207 19.00 -3.34 -1.60
N ASP A 208 19.26 -3.22 -0.30
CA ASP A 208 20.61 -2.88 0.17
C ASP A 208 21.34 -4.22 0.43
N ASP A 209 21.42 -5.06 -0.61
CA ASP A 209 22.53 -6.01 -0.71
C ASP A 209 23.73 -5.14 -1.12
N ASP A 210 24.39 -4.56 -0.12
CA ASP A 210 25.76 -4.11 -0.23
C ASP A 210 26.61 -5.35 -0.56
N GLU A 211 26.69 -5.71 -1.85
CA GLU A 211 27.78 -6.53 -2.37
C GLU A 211 29.07 -5.75 -2.11
N GLU A 212 29.68 -5.97 -0.94
CA GLU A 212 31.06 -5.60 -0.71
C GLU A 212 31.90 -6.27 -1.80
N GLU A 213 32.30 -5.51 -2.82
CA GLU A 213 33.39 -5.88 -3.71
C GLU A 213 34.63 -6.08 -2.84
N VAL A 214 34.90 -7.33 -2.47
CA VAL A 214 36.12 -7.73 -1.79
C VAL A 214 37.27 -7.52 -2.79
N GLU A 215 37.93 -6.36 -2.71
CA GLU A 215 39.14 -6.09 -3.47
C GLU A 215 40.22 -7.07 -3.00
N ALA A 216 40.43 -8.14 -3.77
CA ALA A 216 41.45 -9.14 -3.50
C ALA A 216 42.84 -8.51 -3.67
N THR A 217 43.45 -8.07 -2.58
CA THR A 217 44.87 -7.72 -2.55
C THR A 217 45.70 -9.01 -2.68
N GLU A 218 46.18 -9.29 -3.89
CA GLU A 218 47.24 -10.27 -4.12
C GLU A 218 48.47 -9.90 -3.29
N THR A 219 48.77 -10.68 -2.26
CA THR A 219 50.03 -10.57 -1.52
C THR A 219 51.06 -11.44 -2.24
N GLU A 220 51.92 -10.80 -3.00
CA GLU A 220 53.09 -11.41 -3.65
C GLU A 220 54.03 -11.95 -2.56
N VAL A 221 54.13 -13.28 -2.45
CA VAL A 221 55.04 -13.94 -1.51
C VAL A 221 56.44 -13.92 -2.10
N GLU A 222 57.26 -13.00 -1.58
CA GLU A 222 58.69 -12.91 -1.84
C GLU A 222 59.40 -14.18 -1.32
N ASN A 223 60.11 -14.85 -2.22
CA ASN A 223 60.79 -16.12 -2.00
C ASN A 223 62.17 -15.86 -1.34
N PRO A 224 62.49 -16.38 -0.14
CA PRO A 224 63.83 -16.22 0.41
C PRO A 224 64.77 -17.27 -0.19
N THR A 225 65.78 -16.79 -0.90
CA THR A 225 66.94 -17.57 -1.30
C THR A 225 67.95 -17.55 -0.15
N GLU A 226 68.28 -18.72 0.40
CA GLU A 226 69.62 -19.05 0.91
C GLU A 226 69.80 -20.57 1.04
#